data_AF-A0A5D2IRY6-F1
#
_entry.id   AF-A0A5D2IRY6-F1
#
_cell.length_a   1.000
_cell.length_b   1.000
_cell.length_c   1.000
_cell.angle_alpha   90.00
_cell.angle_beta   90.00
_cell.angle_gamma   90.00
#
_symmetry.space_group_name_H-M   'P 1'
#
loop_
_entity.id
_entity.type
_entity.pdbx_description
1 polymer ?
#
loop_
_entity_poly.entity_id
_entity_poly.type
_entity_poly.pdbx_seq_one_letter_code
_entity_poly.pdbx_strand_id
1 'polypeptide(L)'
;MLDVGTNNLKLIEDPLYRFILRQPRLEGEEYLSIIDEFIEAVLTSWPKGIVQFEDFQMKWAFETPKRYRERFCMFNDDVQGTAGVALAGLLGTVRAQGPSLDDFPNHKIVVVGAGSAGLGVLSMDVQAVVRMTGNAETAAQKNFLLDKDVQFCTSFLAFFFLFVQSLLWSFRYVKSFLLCTEDVDFMN
;
A
#
# COMPACT_ATOMS: atom_id res chain seq x y z
N MET A 1 17.85 12.66 3.40
CA MET A 1 18.16 11.24 3.13
C MET A 1 18.63 10.62 4.44
N LEU A 2 17.98 9.55 4.89
CA LEU A 2 18.36 8.83 6.11
C LEU A 2 19.31 7.69 5.71
N ASP A 3 20.54 7.76 6.21
CA ASP A 3 21.52 6.70 5.99
C ASP A 3 21.56 5.76 7.20
N VAL A 4 21.14 4.53 6.97
CA VAL A 4 21.14 3.43 7.95
C VAL A 4 21.95 2.23 7.44
N GLY A 5 22.86 2.45 6.47
CA GLY A 5 23.58 1.41 5.76
C GLY A 5 22.87 0.92 4.48
N THR A 6 23.53 -0.01 3.78
CA THR A 6 23.09 -0.55 2.50
C THR A 6 23.37 -2.03 2.40
N ASN A 7 22.48 -2.79 1.76
CA ASN A 7 22.71 -4.21 1.45
C ASN A 7 23.33 -4.41 0.06
N ASN A 8 23.64 -3.34 -0.66
CA ASN A 8 24.26 -3.41 -1.97
C ASN A 8 25.78 -3.54 -1.82
N LEU A 9 26.28 -4.78 -1.95
CA LEU A 9 27.71 -5.10 -1.83
C LEU A 9 28.59 -4.29 -2.78
N LYS A 10 28.12 -4.00 -4.00
CA LYS A 10 28.88 -3.20 -4.96
C LYS A 10 29.17 -1.79 -4.44
N LEU A 11 28.22 -1.19 -3.70
CA LEU A 11 28.40 0.13 -3.10
C LEU A 11 29.31 0.07 -1.86
N ILE A 12 29.23 -0.99 -1.07
CA ILE A 12 30.11 -1.19 0.10
C ILE A 12 31.57 -1.31 -0.35
N GLU A 13 31.79 -2.04 -1.44
CA GLU A 13 33.11 -2.31 -2.00
C GLU A 13 33.67 -1.12 -2.79
N ASP A 14 32.83 -0.19 -3.23
CA ASP A 14 33.23 0.97 -4.03
C ASP A 14 34.10 1.94 -3.19
N PRO A 15 35.37 2.19 -3.56
CA PRO A 15 36.25 3.15 -2.88
C PRO A 15 35.76 4.61 -2.94
N LEU A 16 34.84 4.94 -3.85
CA LEU A 16 34.24 6.27 -3.99
C LEU A 16 33.00 6.44 -3.09
N TYR A 17 32.46 5.36 -2.53
CA TYR A 17 31.35 5.40 -1.59
C TYR A 17 31.84 5.80 -0.19
N ARG A 18 32.16 7.09 -0.01
CA ARG A 18 32.88 7.63 1.17
C ARG A 18 32.00 8.34 2.20
N PHE A 19 30.79 8.76 1.81
CA PHE A 19 29.89 9.55 2.67
C PHE A 19 28.79 8.73 3.32
N ILE A 20 28.75 7.41 3.06
CA ILE A 20 27.68 6.52 3.51
C ILE A 20 28.24 5.41 4.40
N LEU A 21 27.44 4.97 5.36
CA LEU A 21 27.75 3.88 6.29
C LEU A 21 28.03 2.57 5.54
N ARG A 22 29.26 2.06 5.70
CA ARG A 22 29.72 0.79 5.11
C ARG A 22 29.31 -0.41 5.95
N GLN A 23 28.02 -0.53 6.20
CA GLN A 23 27.43 -1.63 6.96
C GLN A 23 26.12 -2.08 6.30
N PRO A 24 25.68 -3.32 6.58
CA PRO A 24 24.33 -3.77 6.21
C PRO A 24 23.27 -2.82 6.75
N ARG A 25 22.14 -2.73 6.05
CA ARG A 25 21.01 -1.90 6.47
C ARG A 25 20.50 -2.36 7.83
N LEU A 26 20.30 -1.43 8.75
CA LEU A 26 19.66 -1.71 10.03
C LEU A 26 18.23 -2.24 9.82
N GLU A 27 17.79 -3.14 10.70
CA GLU A 27 16.45 -3.72 10.68
C GLU A 27 15.80 -3.72 12.07
N GLY A 28 14.49 -3.96 12.12
CA GLY A 28 13.74 -4.06 13.37
C GLY A 28 13.74 -2.77 14.19
N GLU A 29 13.86 -2.90 15.51
CA GLU A 29 13.77 -1.78 16.45
C GLU A 29 14.91 -0.76 16.30
N GLU A 30 16.11 -1.19 15.89
CA GLU A 30 17.23 -0.26 15.66
C GLU A 30 16.96 0.68 14.48
N TYR A 31 16.29 0.17 13.45
CA TYR A 31 15.85 1.01 12.33
C TYR A 31 14.75 1.96 12.80
N LEU A 32 13.74 1.43 13.50
CA LEU A 32 12.58 2.21 13.95
C LEU A 32 12.95 3.31 14.95
N SER A 33 13.93 3.08 15.83
CA SER A 33 14.37 4.09 16.80
C SER A 33 14.98 5.32 16.12
N ILE A 34 15.73 5.13 15.03
CA ILE A 34 16.27 6.24 14.21
C ILE A 34 15.13 7.00 13.53
N ILE A 35 14.12 6.30 13.02
CA ILE A 35 12.94 6.94 12.42
C ILE A 35 12.17 7.73 13.49
N ASP A 36 11.96 7.16 14.68
CA ASP A 36 11.31 7.83 15.81
C ASP A 36 12.04 9.13 16.17
N GLU A 37 13.36 9.08 16.36
CA GLU A 37 14.18 10.25 16.69
C GLU A 37 14.10 11.32 15.60
N PHE A 38 14.21 10.92 14.33
CA PHE A 38 14.09 11.83 13.19
C PHE A 38 12.74 12.54 13.18
N ILE A 39 11.66 11.79 13.34
CA ILE A 39 10.30 12.33 13.36
C ILE A 39 10.12 13.31 14.52
N GLU A 40 10.58 12.96 15.72
CA GLU A 40 10.48 13.84 16.90
C GLU A 40 11.27 15.15 16.70
N ALA A 41 12.46 15.07 16.12
CA ALA A 41 13.27 16.24 15.80
C ALA A 41 12.59 17.16 14.76
N VAL A 42 11.98 16.57 13.73
CA VAL A 42 11.24 17.30 12.69
C VAL A 42 10.03 18.00 13.30
N LEU A 43 9.25 17.32 14.14
CA LEU A 43 8.06 17.91 14.75
C LEU A 43 8.39 19.01 15.76
N THR A 44 9.49 18.85 16.50
CA THR A 44 9.98 19.88 17.42
C THR A 44 10.39 21.14 16.66
N SER A 45 11.06 20.97 15.52
CA SER A 45 11.56 22.07 14.70
C SER A 45 10.47 22.72 13.84
N TRP A 46 9.54 21.91 13.31
CA TRP A 46 8.45 22.32 12.43
C TRP A 46 7.13 21.63 12.82
N PRO A 47 6.40 22.16 13.82
CA PRO A 47 5.17 21.54 14.33
C PRO A 47 4.04 21.41 13.30
N LYS A 48 4.09 22.19 12.22
CA LYS A 48 3.13 22.16 11.10
C LYS A 48 3.72 21.59 9.81
N GLY A 49 4.91 21.00 9.89
CA GLY A 49 5.55 20.35 8.75
C GLY A 49 4.72 19.16 8.26
N ILE A 50 4.74 18.94 6.95
CA ILE A 50 4.18 17.73 6.33
C ILE A 50 5.37 16.82 6.00
N VAL A 51 5.29 15.57 6.41
CA VAL A 51 6.32 14.58 6.12
C VAL A 51 5.85 13.64 5.02
N GLN A 52 6.52 13.67 3.88
CA GLN A 52 6.35 12.69 2.81
C GLN A 52 7.44 11.63 2.95
N PHE A 53 7.04 10.36 2.93
CA PHE A 53 7.95 9.22 2.80
C PHE A 53 8.02 8.79 1.33
N GLU A 54 9.25 8.55 0.86
CA GLU A 54 9.58 8.21 -0.54
C GLU A 54 10.59 7.07 -0.59
N ASP A 55 10.40 6.12 -1.50
CA ASP A 55 11.31 5.02 -1.80
C ASP A 55 11.67 4.13 -0.59
N PHE A 56 10.73 3.98 0.34
CA PHE A 56 10.89 3.04 1.46
C PHE A 56 10.59 1.61 1.01
N GLN A 57 11.34 0.65 1.54
CA GLN A 57 11.02 -0.77 1.34
C GLN A 57 9.57 -1.03 1.77
N MET A 58 8.87 -1.90 1.02
CA MET A 58 7.45 -2.16 1.18
C MET A 58 7.03 -2.42 2.65
N LYS A 59 7.84 -3.19 3.41
CA LYS A 59 7.57 -3.47 4.83
C LYS A 59 7.40 -2.19 5.66
N TRP A 60 8.30 -1.23 5.48
CA TRP A 60 8.30 0.05 6.19
C TRP A 60 7.25 1.01 5.62
N ALA A 61 7.03 1.01 4.30
CA ALA A 61 6.02 1.84 3.67
C ALA A 61 4.60 1.63 4.24
N PHE A 62 4.30 0.43 4.77
CA PHE A 62 3.02 0.14 5.43
C PHE A 62 3.07 0.23 6.97
N GLU A 63 4.18 -0.10 7.61
CA GLU A 63 4.30 -0.04 9.08
C GLU A 63 4.43 1.39 9.59
N THR A 64 5.22 2.22 8.91
CA THR A 64 5.52 3.59 9.31
C THR A 64 4.25 4.46 9.36
N PRO A 65 3.35 4.47 8.34
CA PRO A 65 2.08 5.19 8.46
C PRO A 65 1.22 4.71 9.62
N LYS A 66 1.18 3.40 9.94
CA LYS A 66 0.40 2.89 11.09
C LYS A 66 0.90 3.45 12.41
N ARG A 67 2.21 3.60 12.55
CA ARG A 67 2.85 4.11 13.78
C ARG A 67 2.65 5.61 13.98
N TYR A 68 2.55 6.37 12.90
CA TYR A 68 2.74 7.82 12.93
C TYR A 68 1.57 8.68 12.44
N ARG A 69 0.66 8.13 11.62
CA ARG A 69 -0.42 8.91 10.96
C ARG A 69 -1.34 9.67 11.92
N GLU A 70 -1.49 9.19 13.15
CA GLU A 70 -2.35 9.84 14.15
C GLU A 70 -1.62 10.96 14.91
N ARG A 71 -0.28 10.95 14.88
CA ARG A 71 0.56 11.89 15.61
C ARG A 71 0.88 13.14 14.79
N PHE A 72 0.96 13.03 13.46
CA PHE A 72 1.27 14.17 12.59
C PHE A 72 0.83 13.97 11.13
N CYS A 73 0.82 15.07 10.38
CA CYS A 73 0.46 15.08 8.97
C CYS A 73 1.57 14.43 8.14
N MET A 74 1.34 13.17 7.76
CA MET A 74 2.26 12.43 6.92
C MET A 74 1.54 11.56 5.88
N PHE A 75 2.25 11.26 4.81
CA PHE A 75 1.82 10.30 3.80
C PHE A 75 3.03 9.65 3.14
N ASN A 76 2.80 8.55 2.44
CA ASN A 76 3.80 7.89 1.60
C ASN A 76 3.37 8.01 0.14
N ASP A 77 4.22 8.55 -0.73
CA ASP A 77 3.85 8.82 -2.12
C ASP A 77 3.76 7.54 -2.96
N ASP A 78 4.67 6.59 -2.74
CA ASP A 78 4.66 5.27 -3.40
C ASP A 78 3.34 4.52 -3.19
N VAL A 79 2.70 4.69 -2.03
CA VAL A 79 1.43 4.07 -1.69
C VAL A 79 0.25 4.99 -2.00
N GLN A 80 0.20 6.18 -1.40
CA GLN A 80 -0.97 7.06 -1.43
C GLN A 80 -0.96 8.02 -2.62
N GLY A 81 0.20 8.54 -3.00
CA GLY A 81 0.35 9.43 -4.15
C GLY A 81 0.07 8.69 -5.46
N THR A 82 0.73 7.55 -5.64
CA THR A 82 0.54 6.65 -6.79
C THR A 82 -0.90 6.15 -6.89
N ALA A 83 -1.51 5.77 -5.77
CA ALA A 83 -2.92 5.37 -5.75
C ALA A 83 -3.87 6.52 -6.13
N GLY A 84 -3.60 7.73 -5.66
CA GLY A 84 -4.40 8.91 -5.96
C GLY A 84 -4.42 9.24 -7.45
N VAL A 85 -3.25 9.26 -8.10
CA VAL A 85 -3.16 9.52 -9.54
C VAL A 85 -3.75 8.39 -10.36
N ALA A 86 -3.57 7.13 -9.96
CA ALA A 86 -4.16 5.98 -10.65
C ALA A 86 -5.69 6.03 -10.60
N LEU A 87 -6.28 6.24 -9.41
CA LEU A 87 -7.73 6.35 -9.26
C LEU A 87 -8.28 7.54 -10.07
N ALA A 88 -7.60 8.68 -10.08
CA ALA A 88 -7.99 9.83 -10.90
C ALA A 88 -8.04 9.47 -12.40
N GLY A 89 -7.06 8.71 -12.88
CA GLY A 89 -7.03 8.20 -14.25
C GLY A 89 -8.17 7.23 -14.56
N LEU A 90 -8.48 6.31 -13.63
CA LEU A 90 -9.58 5.35 -13.76
C LEU A 90 -10.94 6.06 -13.83
N LEU A 91 -11.21 6.99 -12.90
CA LEU A 91 -12.44 7.78 -12.89
C LEU A 91 -12.55 8.68 -14.14
N GLY A 92 -11.43 9.24 -14.60
CA GLY A 92 -11.35 10.00 -15.85
C GLY A 92 -11.69 9.13 -17.07
N THR A 93 -11.26 7.87 -17.08
CA THR A 93 -11.56 6.91 -18.15
C THR A 93 -13.05 6.59 -18.21
N VAL A 94 -13.70 6.33 -17.07
CA VAL A 94 -15.17 6.11 -17.02
C VAL A 94 -15.92 7.31 -17.58
N ARG A 95 -15.53 8.53 -17.18
CA ARG A 95 -16.13 9.76 -17.73
C ARG A 95 -15.94 9.89 -19.24
N ALA A 96 -14.77 9.51 -19.75
CA ALA A 96 -14.46 9.61 -21.18
C ALA A 96 -15.24 8.60 -22.03
N GLN A 97 -15.62 7.45 -21.46
CA GLN A 97 -16.43 6.45 -22.16
C GLN A 97 -17.90 6.88 -22.33
N GLY A 98 -18.37 7.87 -21.56
CA GLY A 98 -19.74 8.38 -21.61
C GLY A 98 -20.70 7.92 -20.49
N PRO A 99 -20.48 6.80 -19.76
CA PRO A 99 -21.26 6.47 -18.57
C PRO A 99 -21.16 7.51 -17.45
N SER A 100 -22.14 7.49 -16.54
CA SER A 100 -22.04 8.20 -15.26
C SER A 100 -20.87 7.66 -14.45
N LEU A 101 -20.28 8.48 -13.58
CA LEU A 101 -19.33 8.02 -12.57
C LEU A 101 -19.93 6.92 -11.68
N ASP A 102 -21.25 6.87 -11.53
CA ASP A 102 -21.96 5.81 -10.80
C ASP A 102 -21.77 4.41 -11.42
N ASP A 103 -21.26 4.33 -12.65
CA ASP A 103 -20.91 3.07 -13.32
C ASP A 103 -19.51 2.56 -12.97
N PHE A 104 -18.69 3.37 -12.30
CA PHE A 104 -17.35 2.97 -11.87
C PHE A 104 -17.33 1.65 -11.05
N PRO A 105 -18.23 1.44 -10.07
CA PRO A 105 -18.34 0.17 -9.34
C PRO A 105 -18.62 -1.09 -10.18
N ASN A 106 -19.11 -0.94 -11.42
CA ASN A 106 -19.41 -2.08 -12.29
C ASN A 106 -18.17 -2.59 -13.05
N HIS A 107 -17.12 -1.78 -13.13
CA HIS A 107 -15.89 -2.10 -13.82
C HIS A 107 -15.10 -3.17 -13.06
N LYS A 108 -14.42 -4.04 -13.80
CA LYS A 108 -13.48 -5.01 -13.24
C LYS A 108 -12.08 -4.43 -13.32
N ILE A 109 -11.42 -4.29 -12.18
CA ILE A 109 -10.06 -3.74 -12.08
C ILE A 109 -9.10 -4.87 -11.77
N VAL A 110 -8.04 -4.98 -12.58
CA VAL A 110 -6.97 -5.96 -12.39
C VAL A 110 -5.66 -5.19 -12.20
N VAL A 111 -5.06 -5.33 -11.02
CA VAL A 111 -3.76 -4.74 -10.69
C VAL A 111 -2.69 -5.81 -10.85
N VAL A 112 -1.61 -5.47 -11.58
CA VAL A 112 -0.47 -6.36 -11.81
C VAL A 112 0.73 -5.85 -11.01
N GLY A 113 1.18 -6.65 -10.05
CA GLY A 113 2.25 -6.38 -9.09
C GLY A 113 1.71 -6.14 -7.68
N ALA A 114 2.11 -6.95 -6.70
CA ALA A 114 1.72 -6.80 -5.29
C ALA A 114 2.72 -6.01 -4.43
N GLY A 115 3.41 -5.04 -5.05
CA GLY A 115 4.25 -4.07 -4.35
C GLY A 115 3.46 -2.97 -3.64
N SER A 116 4.16 -2.01 -3.02
CA SER A 116 3.57 -0.84 -2.34
C SER A 116 2.57 -0.09 -3.23
N ALA A 117 2.97 0.21 -4.46
CA ALA A 117 2.14 0.91 -5.44
C ALA A 117 0.87 0.12 -5.80
N GLY A 118 1.00 -1.15 -6.20
CA GLY A 118 -0.15 -1.96 -6.62
C GLY A 118 -1.16 -2.18 -5.48
N LEU A 119 -0.66 -2.48 -4.29
CA LEU A 119 -1.51 -2.59 -3.09
C LEU A 119 -2.17 -1.25 -2.72
N GLY A 120 -1.47 -0.13 -2.87
CA GLY A 120 -2.02 1.21 -2.69
C GLY A 120 -3.17 1.50 -3.64
N VAL A 121 -2.97 1.27 -4.94
CA VAL A 121 -3.99 1.47 -6.00
C VAL A 121 -5.22 0.61 -5.72
N LEU A 122 -5.02 -0.68 -5.47
CA LEU A 122 -6.12 -1.63 -5.17
C LEU A 122 -6.91 -1.20 -3.93
N SER A 123 -6.20 -0.79 -2.87
CA SER A 123 -6.86 -0.32 -1.64
C SER A 123 -7.69 0.93 -1.87
N MET A 124 -7.18 1.87 -2.68
CA MET A 124 -7.86 3.12 -2.97
C MET A 124 -9.06 2.94 -3.90
N ASP A 125 -8.97 2.02 -4.86
CA ASP A 125 -10.10 1.59 -5.70
C ASP A 125 -11.23 1.01 -4.85
N VAL A 126 -10.91 0.03 -3.99
CA VAL A 126 -11.88 -0.59 -3.07
C VAL A 126 -12.56 0.46 -2.19
N GLN A 127 -11.79 1.40 -1.64
CA GLN A 127 -12.34 2.51 -0.83
C GLN A 127 -13.26 3.42 -1.65
N ALA A 128 -12.91 3.73 -2.90
CA ALA A 128 -13.74 4.52 -3.79
C ALA A 128 -15.06 3.81 -4.10
N VAL A 129 -15.02 2.53 -4.46
CA VAL A 129 -16.22 1.72 -4.71
C VAL A 129 -17.12 1.66 -3.47
N VAL A 130 -16.56 1.36 -2.30
CA VAL A 130 -17.30 1.36 -1.03
C VAL A 130 -17.95 2.70 -0.75
N ARG A 131 -17.24 3.80 -1.01
CA ARG A 131 -17.78 5.16 -0.79
C ARG A 131 -18.93 5.50 -1.73
N MET A 132 -18.92 4.96 -2.94
CA MET A 132 -19.96 5.20 -3.95
C MET A 132 -21.19 4.31 -3.75
N THR A 133 -21.00 3.04 -3.36
CA THR A 133 -22.09 2.06 -3.26
C THR A 133 -22.59 1.82 -1.84
N GLY A 134 -21.78 2.14 -0.83
CA GLY A 134 -22.00 1.70 0.56
C GLY A 134 -21.79 0.20 0.77
N ASN A 135 -21.29 -0.55 -0.22
CA ASN A 135 -21.16 -2.02 -0.16
C ASN A 135 -19.72 -2.48 -0.46
N ALA A 136 -19.08 -3.08 0.55
CA ALA A 136 -17.74 -3.66 0.44
C ALA A 136 -17.67 -4.99 -0.33
N GLU A 137 -18.75 -5.75 -0.39
CA GLU A 137 -18.79 -7.01 -1.15
C GLU A 137 -18.69 -6.74 -2.66
N THR A 138 -19.36 -5.68 -3.14
CA THR A 138 -19.27 -5.25 -4.53
C THR A 138 -17.82 -4.94 -4.92
N ALA A 139 -17.08 -4.24 -4.04
CA ALA A 139 -15.68 -3.94 -4.27
C ALA A 139 -14.82 -5.22 -4.33
N ALA A 140 -15.05 -6.17 -3.42
CA ALA A 140 -14.30 -7.42 -3.33
C ALA A 140 -14.49 -8.36 -4.53
N GLN A 141 -15.65 -8.32 -5.21
CA GLN A 141 -15.95 -9.15 -6.38
C GLN A 141 -15.38 -8.62 -7.70
N LYS A 142 -14.94 -7.35 -7.72
CA LYS A 142 -14.57 -6.62 -8.93
C LYS A 142 -13.11 -6.22 -9.00
N ASN A 143 -12.36 -6.44 -7.92
CA ASN A 143 -10.97 -6.06 -7.76
C ASN A 143 -10.07 -7.30 -7.68
N PHE A 144 -9.07 -7.35 -8.56
CA PHE A 144 -8.16 -8.50 -8.68
C PHE A 144 -6.70 -8.04 -8.57
N LEU A 145 -5.87 -8.87 -7.95
CA LEU A 145 -4.42 -8.66 -7.83
C LEU A 145 -3.68 -9.86 -8.40
N LEU A 146 -2.72 -9.60 -9.28
CA LEU A 146 -1.83 -10.60 -9.87
C LEU A 146 -0.38 -10.25 -9.51
N ASP A 147 0.42 -11.24 -9.12
CA ASP A 147 1.85 -11.04 -8.88
C ASP A 147 2.66 -12.26 -9.32
N LYS A 148 3.97 -12.10 -9.48
CA LYS A 148 4.91 -13.12 -10.00
C LYS A 148 4.83 -14.47 -9.26
N ASP A 149 4.48 -14.45 -7.97
CA ASP A 149 4.38 -15.65 -7.12
C ASP A 149 2.92 -16.04 -6.79
N VAL A 150 1.93 -15.25 -7.22
CA VAL A 150 0.51 -15.44 -6.89
C VAL A 150 -0.30 -15.61 -8.16
N GLN A 151 -0.55 -16.86 -8.51
CA GLN A 151 -1.45 -17.25 -9.59
C GLN A 151 -2.90 -16.97 -9.13
N PHE A 152 -3.49 -15.88 -9.63
CA PHE A 152 -4.90 -15.49 -9.47
C PHE A 152 -5.47 -15.52 -8.03
N CYS A 153 -5.41 -14.38 -7.32
CA CYS A 153 -6.35 -14.14 -6.21
C CYS A 153 -7.69 -13.65 -6.79
N THR A 154 -8.60 -14.58 -7.10
CA THR A 154 -9.98 -14.28 -7.54
C THR A 154 -10.94 -13.93 -6.39
N SER A 155 -10.48 -13.95 -5.14
CA SER A 155 -11.25 -13.41 -4.03
C SER A 155 -10.36 -12.72 -3.00
N PHE A 156 -10.67 -11.45 -2.78
CA PHE A 156 -10.04 -10.56 -1.80
C PHE A 156 -9.98 -11.17 -0.38
N LEU A 157 -10.85 -12.14 -0.04
CA LEU A 157 -11.01 -12.71 1.30
C LEU A 157 -9.75 -13.40 1.88
N ALA A 158 -8.94 -14.08 1.06
CA ALA A 158 -7.73 -14.75 1.56
C ALA A 158 -6.61 -13.76 1.94
N PHE A 159 -6.48 -12.65 1.19
CA PHE A 159 -5.51 -11.60 1.47
C PHE A 159 -6.02 -10.60 2.52
N PHE A 160 -7.35 -10.40 2.58
CA PHE A 160 -8.02 -9.55 3.56
C PHE A 160 -7.76 -10.01 5.00
N PHE A 161 -7.75 -11.32 5.28
CA PHE A 161 -7.53 -11.80 6.64
C PHE A 161 -6.12 -11.55 7.18
N LEU A 162 -5.08 -11.61 6.34
CA LEU A 162 -3.70 -11.37 6.78
C LEU A 162 -3.34 -9.88 6.84
N PHE A 163 -3.92 -9.04 5.98
CA PHE A 163 -3.54 -7.62 5.90
C PHE A 163 -4.50 -6.67 6.63
N VAL A 164 -5.80 -7.00 6.67
CA VAL A 164 -6.84 -6.08 7.17
C VAL A 164 -7.10 -6.23 8.68
N GLN A 165 -6.71 -7.33 9.31
CA GLN A 165 -6.74 -7.45 10.78
C GLN A 165 -5.84 -6.39 11.47
N SER A 166 -4.90 -5.80 10.72
CA SER A 166 -4.06 -4.68 11.18
C SER A 166 -4.62 -3.29 10.83
N LEU A 167 -5.62 -3.17 9.95
CA LEU A 167 -6.13 -1.88 9.43
C LEU A 167 -7.61 -1.59 9.78
N LEU A 168 -8.41 -2.60 10.15
CA LEU A 168 -9.81 -2.40 10.58
C LEU A 168 -9.97 -2.60 12.09
N TRP A 169 -9.63 -1.57 12.88
CA TRP A 169 -10.01 -1.51 14.30
C TRP A 169 -11.30 -0.71 14.56
N SER A 170 -11.95 -0.15 13.53
CA SER A 170 -13.15 0.68 13.71
C SER A 170 -14.47 0.08 13.22
N PHE A 171 -14.53 -1.16 12.71
CA PHE A 171 -15.81 -1.80 12.39
C PHE A 171 -15.91 -3.23 12.94
N ARG A 172 -16.79 -3.36 13.92
CA ARG A 172 -17.06 -4.56 14.72
C ARG A 172 -18.08 -5.47 14.02
N TYR A 173 -17.88 -5.86 12.76
CA TYR A 173 -18.69 -6.88 12.09
C TYR A 173 -17.90 -7.44 10.92
N VAL A 174 -17.40 -8.67 11.03
CA VAL A 174 -17.36 -9.76 10.02
C VAL A 174 -16.62 -10.91 10.71
N LYS A 175 -17.39 -11.83 11.31
CA LYS A 175 -16.92 -13.15 11.73
C LYS A 175 -17.70 -14.15 10.88
N SER A 176 -16.97 -15.05 10.23
CA SER A 176 -17.41 -16.19 9.39
C SER A 176 -17.42 -15.93 7.89
N PHE A 177 -16.47 -16.52 7.16
CA PHE A 177 -16.67 -17.78 6.42
C PHE A 177 -15.34 -18.16 5.73
N LEU A 178 -14.87 -19.38 5.96
CA LEU A 178 -13.77 -20.02 5.24
C LEU A 178 -14.42 -21.06 4.33
N LEU A 179 -13.99 -21.15 3.07
CA LEU A 179 -14.07 -22.28 2.11
C LEU A 179 -14.32 -21.74 0.70
N CYS A 180 -13.26 -21.67 -0.12
CA CYS A 180 -13.35 -21.93 -1.57
C CYS A 180 -11.92 -22.06 -2.13
N THR A 181 -11.25 -23.15 -1.77
CA THR A 181 -10.21 -23.74 -2.62
C THR A 181 -10.83 -25.03 -3.13
N GLU A 182 -11.39 -25.00 -4.34
CA GLU A 182 -11.45 -26.12 -5.28
C GLU A 182 -12.20 -25.67 -6.54
N ASP A 183 -11.59 -25.99 -7.68
CA ASP A 183 -12.12 -26.06 -9.04
C ASP A 183 -12.56 -24.76 -9.74
N VAL A 184 -11.60 -24.14 -10.42
CA VAL A 184 -11.89 -23.43 -11.67
C VAL A 184 -10.85 -23.82 -12.72
N ASP A 185 -11.13 -24.91 -13.44
CA ASP A 185 -10.49 -25.24 -14.71
C ASP A 185 -10.94 -24.23 -15.78
N PHE A 186 -9.98 -23.58 -16.45
CA PHE A 186 -10.24 -22.79 -17.65
C PHE A 186 -9.31 -23.24 -18.78
N MET A 187 -9.70 -24.35 -19.44
CA MET A 187 -9.55 -24.50 -20.89
C MET A 187 -10.94 -24.50 -21.52
N ASN A 188 -11.30 -23.39 -22.16
CA ASN A 188 -12.05 -23.27 -23.42
C ASN A 188 -12.38 -21.81 -23.70
#